data_AF-A0ABD0KYE1-F1
#
_entry.id   AF-A0ABD0KYE1-F1
#
_cell.length_a   1.000
_cell.length_b   1.000
_cell.length_c   1.000
_cell.angle_alpha   90.00
_cell.angle_beta   90.00
_cell.angle_gamma   90.00
#
_symmetry.space_group_name_H-M   'P 1'
#
loop_
_entity.id
_entity.type
_entity.pdbx_description
1 polymer ?
#
loop_
_entity_poly.entity_id
_entity_poly.type
_entity_poly.pdbx_seq_one_letter_code
_entity_poly.pdbx_strand_id
1 'polypeptide(L)'
;MKTGLYDSGTFRYVECFITVLPKGFLGLTLYEIWNENKTLVSLIYQEKKCITYSELGGCSFVKTKSTSVSAKAVIADLPEGETRKYGCDAASADTGLNTETYTISVTRVQSSS
;
A
#
# COMPACT_ATOMS: atom_id res chain seq x y z
N MET A 1 -4.89 -10.48 -2.60
CA MET A 1 -4.01 -9.36 -2.16
C MET A 1 -4.07 -9.25 -0.64
N LYS A 2 -3.04 -8.72 0.03
CA LYS A 2 -3.06 -8.45 1.47
C LYS A 2 -2.64 -7.00 1.73
N THR A 3 -3.34 -6.35 2.64
CA THR A 3 -2.93 -5.07 3.25
C THR A 3 -2.59 -5.32 4.72
N GLY A 4 -1.53 -4.69 5.21
CA GLY A 4 -1.04 -4.95 6.56
C GLY A 4 -0.26 -3.79 7.16
N LEU A 5 -0.19 -3.79 8.49
CA LEU A 5 0.71 -2.96 9.26
C LEU A 5 2.01 -3.74 9.52
N TYR A 6 3.16 -3.12 9.26
CA TYR A 6 4.46 -3.69 9.54
C TYR A 6 5.25 -2.76 10.47
N ASP A 7 5.77 -3.31 11.56
CA ASP A 7 6.60 -2.60 12.54
C ASP A 7 8.05 -3.06 12.39
N SER A 8 8.95 -2.13 12.05
CA SER A 8 10.38 -2.41 11.94
C SER A 8 11.19 -1.98 13.17
N GLY A 9 10.53 -1.69 14.29
CA GLY A 9 11.14 -1.18 15.53
C GLY A 9 11.49 0.31 15.51
N THR A 10 11.66 0.91 14.32
CA THR A 10 11.92 2.36 14.14
C THR A 10 10.76 3.07 13.44
N PHE A 11 10.09 2.40 12.51
CA PHE A 11 9.00 2.96 11.73
C PHE A 11 7.87 1.95 11.63
N ARG A 12 6.64 2.49 11.58
CA ARG A 12 5.45 1.73 11.21
C ARG A 12 5.12 2.02 9.77
N TYR A 13 4.79 0.97 9.03
CA TYR A 13 4.44 1.07 7.63
C TYR A 13 3.07 0.47 7.39
N VAL A 14 2.33 1.06 6.46
CA VAL A 14 1.26 0.37 5.76
C VAL A 14 1.83 -0.20 4.48
N GLU A 15 1.57 -1.48 4.22
CA GLU A 15 2.00 -2.17 3.00
C GLU A 15 0.81 -2.82 2.31
N CYS A 16 0.78 -2.67 1.00
CA CYS A 16 -0.02 -3.47 0.09
C CYS A 16 0.88 -4.48 -0.62
N PHE A 17 0.47 -5.74 -0.60
CA PHE A 17 1.26 -6.81 -1.16
C PHE A 17 0.41 -7.78 -1.99
N ILE A 18 0.92 -8.11 -3.18
CA ILE A 18 0.37 -9.13 -4.07
C ILE A 18 1.45 -10.18 -4.33
N THR A 19 1.19 -11.43 -3.95
CA THR A 19 2.09 -12.59 -4.14
C THR A 19 1.97 -13.25 -5.52
N VAL A 20 0.79 -13.12 -6.13
CA VAL A 20 0.47 -13.68 -7.44
C VAL A 20 -0.28 -12.61 -8.21
N LEU A 21 0.37 -12.05 -9.23
CA LEU A 21 -0.24 -11.02 -10.05
C LEU A 21 -1.37 -11.63 -10.89
N PRO A 22 -2.57 -11.02 -10.89
CA PRO A 22 -3.61 -11.41 -11.82
C PRO A 22 -3.15 -11.14 -13.26
N LYS A 23 -3.74 -11.85 -14.21
CA LYS A 23 -3.50 -11.58 -15.63
C LYS A 23 -3.99 -10.15 -15.96
N GLY A 24 -3.23 -9.45 -16.81
CA GLY A 24 -3.52 -8.06 -17.13
C GLY A 24 -3.23 -7.06 -16.01
N PHE A 25 -2.48 -7.43 -14.96
CA PHE A 25 -2.14 -6.52 -13.88
C PHE A 25 -1.42 -5.25 -14.37
N LEU A 26 -1.91 -4.09 -13.93
CA LEU A 26 -1.43 -2.77 -14.32
C LEU A 26 -0.61 -2.10 -13.23
N GLY A 27 -1.03 -2.23 -11.97
CA GLY A 27 -0.39 -1.47 -10.89
C GLY A 27 -1.08 -1.53 -9.53
N LEU A 28 -0.40 -0.95 -8.55
CA LEU A 28 -0.90 -0.71 -7.19
C LEU A 28 -0.93 0.79 -6.91
N THR A 29 -1.96 1.28 -6.24
CA THR A 29 -1.97 2.64 -5.66
C THR A 29 -2.34 2.55 -4.19
N LEU A 30 -1.43 2.97 -3.32
CA LEU A 30 -1.63 3.10 -1.88
C LEU A 30 -1.93 4.56 -1.55
N TYR A 31 -3.00 4.80 -0.80
CA TYR A 31 -3.47 6.13 -0.44
C TYR A 31 -4.01 6.18 0.99
N GLU A 32 -4.04 7.39 1.55
CA GLU A 32 -4.71 7.69 2.81
C GLU A 32 -6.15 8.15 2.53
N ILE A 33 -7.13 7.60 3.24
CA ILE A 33 -8.56 7.86 3.02
C ILE A 33 -9.04 9.14 3.73
N TRP A 34 -8.15 9.86 4.42
CA TRP A 34 -8.46 11.13 5.06
C TRP A 34 -8.18 12.29 4.09
N ASN A 35 -9.18 13.15 3.84
CA ASN A 35 -9.07 14.36 3.00
C ASN A 35 -8.67 14.10 1.53
N GLU A 36 -9.64 13.76 0.67
CA GLU A 36 -9.51 13.63 -0.80
C GLU A 36 -8.68 12.46 -1.34
N ASN A 37 -8.51 11.38 -0.57
CA ASN A 37 -7.75 10.18 -0.98
C ASN A 37 -6.30 10.52 -1.40
N LYS A 38 -5.52 11.06 -0.48
CA LYS A 38 -4.12 11.43 -0.74
C LYS A 38 -3.30 10.20 -1.13
N THR A 39 -2.88 10.14 -2.39
CA THR A 39 -1.95 9.12 -2.89
C THR A 39 -0.62 9.20 -2.15
N LEU A 40 -0.15 8.06 -1.65
CA LEU A 40 1.15 7.91 -0.98
C LEU A 40 2.16 7.30 -1.92
N VAL A 41 1.78 6.23 -2.63
CA VAL A 41 2.64 5.47 -3.55
C VAL A 41 1.82 4.91 -4.70
N SER A 42 2.34 5.02 -5.92
CA SER A 42 1.80 4.35 -7.10
C SER A 42 2.88 3.49 -7.77
N LEU A 43 2.55 2.24 -8.05
CA LEU A 43 3.36 1.27 -8.78
C LEU A 43 2.73 1.06 -10.15
N ILE A 44 3.48 1.34 -11.21
CA ILE A 44 3.10 1.08 -12.61
C ILE A 44 3.89 -0.14 -13.07
N TYR A 45 3.20 -1.27 -13.23
CA TYR A 45 3.84 -2.57 -13.40
C TYR A 45 4.57 -2.71 -14.74
N GLN A 46 3.95 -2.27 -15.83
CA GLN A 46 4.53 -2.37 -17.18
C GLN A 46 5.80 -1.53 -17.33
N GLU A 47 5.80 -0.33 -16.76
CA GLU A 47 6.96 0.57 -16.75
C GLU A 47 7.99 0.21 -15.69
N LYS A 48 7.66 -0.74 -14.78
CA LYS A 48 8.42 -1.02 -13.56
C LYS A 48 8.73 0.24 -12.76
N LYS A 49 7.78 1.18 -12.75
CA LYS A 49 7.94 2.49 -12.14
C LYS A 49 7.29 2.51 -10.78
N CYS A 50 8.00 3.10 -9.81
CA CYS A 50 7.45 3.46 -8.52
C CYS A 50 7.42 4.98 -8.40
N ILE A 51 6.26 5.53 -8.11
CA ILE A 51 6.05 6.97 -7.90
C ILE A 51 5.67 7.14 -6.44
N THR A 52 6.48 7.89 -5.71
CA THR A 52 6.32 8.11 -4.27
C THR A 52 5.96 9.57 -4.02
N TYR A 53 4.87 9.79 -3.28
CA TYR A 53 4.37 11.11 -2.90
C TYR A 53 4.54 11.37 -1.39
N SER A 54 4.68 10.30 -0.60
CA SER A 54 5.12 10.37 0.79
C SER A 54 6.65 10.40 0.88
N GLU A 55 7.21 11.14 1.84
CA GLU A 55 8.65 11.25 2.07
C GLU A 55 9.35 9.91 2.28
N LEU A 56 8.65 8.93 2.88
CA LEU A 56 9.17 7.59 3.15
C LEU A 56 8.24 6.52 2.56
N GLY A 57 7.96 6.64 1.26
CA GLY A 57 7.23 5.66 0.46
C GLY A 57 8.15 4.84 -0.43
N GLY A 58 7.67 3.69 -0.90
CA GLY A 58 8.41 2.90 -1.88
C GLY A 58 7.64 1.71 -2.42
N CYS A 59 8.19 1.08 -3.44
CA CYS A 59 7.65 -0.12 -4.05
C CYS A 59 8.72 -1.20 -4.14
N SER A 60 8.28 -2.45 -4.18
CA SER A 60 9.16 -3.57 -4.47
C SER A 60 8.60 -4.44 -5.58
N PHE A 61 9.49 -4.94 -6.45
CA PHE A 61 9.20 -5.97 -7.44
C PHE A 61 10.04 -7.18 -7.07
N VAL A 62 9.43 -8.18 -6.43
CA VAL A 62 10.13 -9.38 -5.99
C VAL A 62 9.91 -10.47 -7.04
N LYS A 63 10.96 -10.75 -7.81
CA LYS A 63 10.97 -11.83 -8.79
C LYS A 63 11.37 -13.14 -8.10
N THR A 64 10.39 -13.82 -7.52
CA THR A 64 10.58 -15.20 -7.01
C THR A 64 10.00 -16.21 -8.03
N LYS A 65 9.57 -17.41 -7.58
CA LYS A 65 8.83 -18.39 -8.41
C LYS A 65 7.53 -17.80 -8.96
N SER A 66 6.92 -16.84 -8.25
CA SER A 66 5.87 -15.95 -8.75
C SER A 66 6.34 -14.50 -8.65
N THR A 67 6.00 -13.67 -9.63
CA THR A 67 6.24 -12.22 -9.54
C THR A 67 5.33 -11.67 -8.45
N SER A 68 5.94 -11.07 -7.43
CA SER A 68 5.23 -10.37 -6.37
C SER A 68 5.53 -8.88 -6.44
N VAL A 69 4.57 -8.06 -6.04
CA VAL A 69 4.73 -6.61 -5.98
C VAL A 69 4.25 -6.08 -4.65
N SER A 70 4.91 -5.03 -4.16
CA SER A 70 4.48 -4.32 -2.97
C SER A 70 4.56 -2.81 -3.12
N ALA A 71 3.66 -2.10 -2.45
CA ALA A 71 3.68 -0.66 -2.27
C ALA A 71 3.58 -0.39 -0.76
N LYS A 72 4.52 0.38 -0.22
CA LYS A 72 4.63 0.65 1.22
C LYS A 72 4.83 2.13 1.49
N ALA A 73 4.24 2.63 2.56
CA ALA A 73 4.45 3.99 3.04
C ALA A 73 4.60 4.00 4.56
N VAL A 74 5.50 4.85 5.07
CA VAL A 74 5.57 5.12 6.51
C VAL A 74 4.29 5.80 6.97
N ILE A 75 3.79 5.33 8.09
CA ILE A 75 2.72 5.97 8.84
C ILE A 75 3.38 7.07 9.66
N ALA A 76 3.12 8.32 9.30
CA ALA A 76 3.52 9.47 10.12
C ALA A 76 2.93 9.33 11.52
N ASP A 77 3.64 9.83 12.53
CA ASP A 77 3.24 9.70 13.93
C ASP A 77 1.75 10.04 14.11
N LEU A 78 0.98 9.01 14.42
CA LEU A 78 -0.42 9.11 14.80
C LEU A 78 -0.46 9.60 16.25
N PRO A 79 -1.20 10.65 16.60
CA PRO A 79 -1.57 10.92 17.97
C PRO A 79 -2.21 9.71 18.64
N GLU A 80 -2.08 9.63 19.97
CA GLU A 80 -2.69 8.55 20.73
C GLU A 80 -4.22 8.57 20.58
N GLY A 81 -4.82 7.40 20.36
CA GLY A 81 -6.26 7.26 20.11
C GLY A 81 -6.70 7.67 18.70
N GLU A 82 -5.81 8.28 17.89
CA GLU A 82 -6.13 8.60 16.50
C GLU A 82 -6.16 7.32 15.64
N THR A 83 -7.13 7.27 14.74
CA THR A 83 -7.26 6.21 13.74
C THR A 83 -7.14 6.82 12.35
N ARG A 84 -6.18 6.35 11.56
CA ARG A 84 -6.11 6.64 10.12
C ARG A 84 -6.54 5.42 9.31
N LYS A 85 -7.20 5.69 8.20
CA LYS A 85 -7.61 4.68 7.23
C LYS A 85 -6.77 4.79 5.98
N TYR A 86 -6.31 3.66 5.49
CA TYR A 86 -5.54 3.54 4.26
C TYR A 86 -6.30 2.66 3.27
N GLY A 87 -6.20 3.03 2.00
CA GLY A 87 -6.79 2.32 0.89
C GLY A 87 -5.72 1.86 -0.07
N CYS A 88 -6.02 0.78 -0.79
CA CYS A 88 -5.12 0.22 -1.75
C CYS A 88 -5.85 -0.36 -2.93
N ASP A 89 -5.56 0.21 -4.10
CA ASP A 89 -6.19 -0.16 -5.35
C ASP A 89 -5.24 -1.00 -6.18
N ALA A 90 -5.69 -2.18 -6.59
CA ALA A 90 -5.02 -3.02 -7.58
C ALA A 90 -5.77 -2.95 -8.91
N ALA A 91 -5.11 -2.39 -9.92
CA ALA A 91 -5.68 -2.24 -11.25
C ALA A 91 -5.28 -3.41 -12.17
N SER A 92 -6.22 -3.91 -12.96
CA SER A 92 -6.00 -4.91 -14.00
C SER A 92 -6.83 -4.63 -15.25
N ALA A 93 -6.38 -5.11 -16.40
CA ALA A 93 -6.99 -4.89 -17.72
C ALA A 93 -7.37 -6.20 -18.43
N ASP A 94 -7.80 -7.23 -17.70
CA ASP A 94 -8.01 -8.56 -18.29
C ASP A 94 -9.25 -8.62 -19.22
N THR A 95 -10.33 -7.92 -18.86
CA THR A 95 -11.56 -7.75 -19.68
C THR A 95 -12.14 -6.34 -19.59
N GLY A 96 -11.27 -5.34 -19.46
CA GLY A 96 -11.62 -3.95 -19.11
C GLY A 96 -10.89 -3.50 -17.84
N LEU A 97 -10.99 -2.22 -17.51
CA LEU A 97 -10.34 -1.66 -16.32
C LEU A 97 -11.09 -2.13 -15.06
N ASN A 98 -10.48 -3.06 -14.33
CA ASN A 98 -10.96 -3.55 -13.06
C ASN A 98 -10.05 -3.05 -11.94
N THR A 99 -10.65 -2.49 -10.89
CA THR A 99 -9.93 -2.05 -9.69
C THR A 99 -10.48 -2.80 -8.49
N GLU A 100 -9.61 -3.52 -7.79
CA GLU A 100 -9.93 -4.08 -6.48
C GLU A 100 -9.37 -3.17 -5.38
N THR A 101 -10.24 -2.75 -4.46
CA THR A 101 -9.87 -1.88 -3.34
C THR A 101 -9.81 -2.65 -2.03
N TYR A 102 -8.72 -2.46 -1.28
CA TYR A 102 -8.51 -3.03 0.04
C TYR A 102 -8.26 -1.92 1.04
N THR A 103 -8.87 -1.99 2.22
CA THR A 103 -8.74 -0.95 3.24
C THR A 103 -8.19 -1.52 4.54
N ILE A 104 -7.46 -0.69 5.28
CA ILE A 104 -6.97 -1.00 6.62
C ILE A 104 -7.11 0.23 7.52
N SER A 105 -7.57 0.02 8.76
CA SER A 105 -7.61 1.05 9.78
C SER A 105 -6.45 0.83 10.75
N VAL A 106 -5.68 1.88 11.01
CA VAL A 106 -4.56 1.86 11.94
C VAL A 106 -4.86 2.81 13.08
N THR A 107 -4.94 2.28 14.29
CA THR A 107 -5.18 3.04 15.52
C THR A 107 -3.93 2.99 16.39
N ARG A 108 -3.47 4.14 16.89
CA ARG A 108 -2.41 4.15 17.90
C ARG A 108 -3.01 3.84 19.27
N VAL A 109 -2.67 2.68 19.79
CA VAL A 109 -2.95 2.30 21.18
C VAL A 109 -1.83 2.78 22.11
N GLN A 110 -2.19 3.21 23.31
CA GLN A 110 -1.23 3.46 24.38
C GLN A 110 -0.72 2.12 24.88
N SER A 111 0.60 1.92 24.89
CA SER A 111 1.19 0.79 25.59
C SER A 111 1.06 1.08 27.08
N SER A 112 0.14 0.40 27.77
CA SER A 112 0.12 0.40 29.24
C SER A 112 1.40 -0.31 29.73
N SER A 113 2.31 0.48 30.30
CA SER A 113 3.50 0.01 31.00
C SER A 113 3.16 -0.80 32.24
#